data_AF-A0A2R7Y0U5-F1
#
_entry.id   AF-A0A2R7Y0U5-F1
#
_cell.length_a   1.000
_cell.length_b   1.000
_cell.length_c   1.000
_cell.angle_alpha   90.00
_cell.angle_beta   90.00
_cell.angle_gamma   90.00
#
_symmetry.space_group_name_H-M   'P 1'
#
loop_
_entity.id
_entity.type
_entity.pdbx_description
1 polymer ?
#
loop_
_entity_poly.entity_id
_entity_poly.type
_entity_poly.pdbx_seq_one_letter_code
_entity_poly.pdbx_strand_id
1 'polypeptide(L)'
;MSVVECPRCGKNVSNFGTKTINDRRYLFAYHGNRPCYLGSYDSYVHAERLWGIGLSNISDGDLEDMLMEIFSRLLHKVRRAKGERKERMLKELEEILEEMHKKLQDV
;
A
#
# COMPACT_ATOMS: atom_id res chain seq x y z
N MET A 1 14.58 -3.03 -27.51
CA MET A 1 14.31 -3.48 -26.13
C MET A 1 14.42 -2.28 -25.23
N SER A 2 13.36 -1.90 -24.52
CA SER A 2 13.41 -0.81 -23.55
C SER A 2 14.38 -1.18 -22.44
N VAL A 3 15.33 -0.28 -22.14
CA VAL A 3 16.23 -0.43 -20.99
C VAL A 3 15.40 -0.14 -19.75
N VAL A 4 15.29 -1.11 -18.85
CA VAL A 4 14.56 -0.93 -17.59
C VAL A 4 15.53 -0.39 -16.55
N GLU A 5 15.21 0.76 -15.96
CA GLU A 5 16.02 1.38 -14.91
C GLU A 5 15.57 0.95 -13.52
N CYS A 6 16.52 0.82 -12.61
CA CYS A 6 16.27 0.41 -11.24
C CYS A 6 15.59 1.55 -10.47
N PRO A 7 14.39 1.35 -9.89
CA PRO A 7 13.65 2.41 -9.23
C PRO A 7 14.34 2.93 -7.96
N ARG A 8 15.32 2.21 -7.41
CA ARG A 8 16.06 2.63 -6.21
C ARG A 8 17.30 3.47 -6.53
N CYS A 9 18.01 3.19 -7.61
CA CYS A 9 19.31 3.81 -7.88
C CYS A 9 19.54 4.29 -9.31
N GLY A 10 18.53 4.19 -10.19
CA GLY A 10 18.58 4.69 -11.57
C GLY A 10 19.55 3.96 -12.51
N LYS A 11 20.08 2.80 -12.12
CA LYS A 11 20.99 2.00 -12.96
C LYS A 11 20.21 1.02 -13.82
N ASN A 12 20.77 0.65 -14.97
CA ASN A 12 20.17 -0.35 -15.86
C ASN A 12 20.05 -1.70 -15.16
N VAL A 13 18.84 -2.27 -15.24
CA VAL A 13 18.50 -3.58 -14.66
C VAL A 13 18.80 -4.67 -15.67
N SER A 14 19.56 -5.66 -15.24
CA SER A 14 19.79 -6.89 -16.00
C SER A 14 18.64 -7.87 -15.82
N ASN A 15 18.18 -8.07 -14.58
CA ASN A 15 16.96 -8.80 -14.26
C ASN A 15 16.41 -8.40 -12.87
N PHE A 16 15.17 -8.79 -12.60
CA PHE A 16 14.58 -8.76 -11.26
C PHE A 16 14.54 -10.18 -10.71
N GLY A 17 14.70 -10.33 -9.40
CA GLY A 17 14.62 -11.64 -8.75
C GLY A 17 14.33 -11.54 -7.27
N THR A 18 14.03 -12.70 -6.67
CA THR A 18 13.67 -12.80 -5.26
C THR A 18 14.73 -13.57 -4.46
N LYS A 19 14.84 -13.27 -3.17
CA LYS A 19 15.60 -14.08 -2.22
C LYS A 19 14.77 -14.32 -0.96
N THR A 20 14.81 -15.55 -0.45
CA THR A 20 14.21 -15.91 0.84
C THR A 20 15.27 -15.85 1.93
N ILE A 21 15.02 -15.09 3.00
CA ILE A 21 15.88 -14.99 4.18
C ILE A 21 14.98 -15.07 5.40
N ASN A 22 15.22 -16.03 6.31
CA ASN A 22 14.39 -16.26 7.51
C ASN A 22 12.89 -16.33 7.17
N ASP A 23 12.53 -17.18 6.20
CA ASP A 23 11.17 -17.40 5.70
C ASP A 23 10.46 -16.17 5.08
N ARG A 24 11.20 -15.08 4.81
CA ARG A 24 10.67 -13.88 4.16
C ARG A 24 11.27 -13.72 2.77
N ARG A 25 10.43 -13.41 1.77
CA ARG A 25 10.89 -13.15 0.39
C ARG A 25 11.12 -11.67 0.15
N TYR A 26 12.20 -11.36 -0.54
CA TYR A 26 12.66 -10.00 -0.80
C TYR A 26 12.91 -9.81 -2.28
N LEU A 27 12.46 -8.68 -2.83
CA LEU A 27 12.66 -8.33 -4.24
C LEU A 27 13.97 -7.56 -4.42
N PHE A 28 14.70 -7.91 -5.48
CA PHE A 28 15.93 -7.25 -5.89
C PHE A 28 15.93 -6.93 -7.39
N ALA A 29 16.48 -5.78 -7.75
CA ALA A 29 16.98 -5.52 -9.10
C ALA A 29 18.46 -5.87 -9.16
N TYR A 30 18.90 -6.63 -10.17
CA TYR A 30 20.31 -6.95 -10.36
C TYR A 30 20.91 -6.07 -11.44
N HIS A 31 22.07 -5.48 -11.14
CA HIS A 31 22.89 -4.72 -12.09
C HIS A 31 24.14 -5.56 -12.39
N GLY A 32 24.02 -6.49 -13.35
CA GLY A 32 24.96 -7.60 -13.47
C GLY A 32 24.95 -8.47 -12.22
N ASN A 33 26.10 -8.63 -11.56
CA ASN A 33 26.22 -9.46 -10.35
C ASN A 33 25.87 -8.74 -9.04
N ARG A 34 25.48 -7.46 -9.09
CA ARG A 34 25.18 -6.66 -7.89
C ARG A 34 23.68 -6.59 -7.61
N PRO A 35 23.19 -7.18 -6.51
CA PRO A 35 21.79 -7.04 -6.12
C PRO A 35 21.51 -5.67 -5.50
N CYS A 36 20.37 -5.08 -5.84
CA CYS A 36 19.85 -3.85 -5.27
C CYS A 36 18.48 -4.14 -4.65
N TYR A 37 18.42 -4.14 -3.33
CA TYR A 37 17.20 -4.46 -2.58
C TYR A 37 16.10 -3.44 -2.89
N LEU A 38 14.93 -3.90 -3.30
CA LEU A 38 13.79 -3.05 -3.65
C LEU A 38 12.70 -3.04 -2.58
N GLY A 39 12.66 -4.05 -1.71
CA GLY A 39 11.62 -4.19 -0.70
C GLY A 39 11.30 -5.66 -0.43
N SER A 40 10.36 -5.92 0.47
CA SER A 40 9.79 -7.27 0.56
C SER A 40 9.11 -7.60 -0.78
N TYR A 41 9.23 -8.85 -1.24
CA TYR A 41 8.56 -9.26 -2.48
C TYR A 41 7.04 -9.23 -2.32
N ASP A 42 6.58 -9.42 -1.08
CA ASP A 42 5.16 -9.51 -0.72
C ASP A 42 4.59 -8.17 -0.19
N SER A 43 5.29 -7.02 -0.38
CA SER A 43 4.84 -5.70 0.12
C SER A 43 4.37 -4.74 -0.98
N TYR A 44 3.20 -4.11 -0.78
CA TYR A 44 2.67 -3.00 -1.60
C TYR A 44 3.38 -1.68 -1.29
N VAL A 45 4.62 -1.54 -1.78
CA VAL A 45 5.54 -0.42 -1.51
C VAL A 45 4.94 0.97 -1.78
N HIS A 46 3.99 1.11 -2.71
CA HIS A 46 3.37 2.39 -3.03
C HIS A 46 2.22 2.79 -2.07
N ALA A 47 1.53 1.83 -1.46
CA ALA A 47 0.46 2.10 -0.50
C ALA A 47 1.02 2.46 0.89
N GLU A 48 2.06 1.75 1.36
CA GLU A 48 2.73 2.05 2.64
C GLU A 48 3.25 3.49 2.70
N ARG A 49 3.75 3.99 1.56
CA ARG A 49 4.35 5.33 1.46
C ARG A 49 3.32 6.46 1.43
N LEU A 50 2.12 6.22 0.89
CA LEU A 50 1.04 7.22 0.88
C LEU A 50 0.33 7.32 2.24
N TRP A 51 0.28 6.23 3.01
CA TRP A 51 -0.63 6.13 4.16
C TRP A 51 0.08 5.98 5.52
N GLY A 52 1.40 5.79 5.54
CA GLY A 52 2.19 5.73 6.78
C GLY A 52 1.87 4.53 7.66
N ILE A 53 1.40 3.44 7.06
CA ILE A 53 1.04 2.18 7.71
C ILE A 53 1.99 1.10 7.21
N GLY A 54 2.58 0.32 8.11
CA GLY A 54 3.42 -0.83 7.76
C GLY A 54 2.53 -1.99 7.34
N LEU A 55 2.50 -2.29 6.04
CA LEU A 55 1.69 -3.36 5.45
C LEU A 55 2.62 -4.54 5.15
N SER A 56 3.04 -5.22 6.21
CA SER A 56 3.68 -6.53 6.10
C SER A 56 2.70 -7.61 6.57
N ASN A 57 2.52 -8.67 5.78
CA ASN A 57 1.71 -9.86 6.11
C ASN A 57 0.23 -9.56 6.38
N ILE A 58 -0.56 -9.32 5.34
CA ILE A 58 -1.99 -9.14 5.51
C ILE A 58 -2.71 -10.37 4.97
N SER A 59 -3.16 -11.25 5.86
CA SER A 59 -4.26 -12.18 5.57
C SER A 59 -5.55 -11.38 5.41
N ASP A 60 -6.61 -11.92 4.79
CA ASP A 60 -7.87 -11.17 4.63
C ASP A 60 -8.39 -10.56 5.96
N GLY A 61 -8.13 -11.23 7.10
CA GLY A 61 -8.45 -10.70 8.43
C GLY A 61 -7.60 -9.49 8.86
N ASP A 62 -6.32 -9.44 8.48
CA ASP A 62 -5.48 -8.27 8.76
C ASP A 62 -5.89 -7.05 7.90
N LEU A 63 -6.49 -7.30 6.73
CA LEU A 63 -7.01 -6.25 5.85
C LEU A 63 -8.26 -5.64 6.48
N GLU A 64 -9.14 -6.49 7.01
CA GLU A 64 -10.30 -6.07 7.78
C GLU A 64 -9.89 -5.25 9.00
N ASP A 65 -8.92 -5.72 9.80
CA ASP A 65 -8.44 -4.99 10.99
C ASP A 65 -7.85 -3.62 10.63
N MET A 66 -7.08 -3.54 9.54
CA MET A 66 -6.55 -2.26 9.06
C MET A 66 -7.66 -1.32 8.59
N LEU A 67 -8.61 -1.82 7.80
CA LEU A 67 -9.75 -1.03 7.35
C LEU A 67 -10.55 -0.54 8.55
N MET A 68 -10.79 -1.39 9.55
CA MET A 68 -11.48 -1.05 10.79
C MET A 68 -10.74 0.05 11.57
N GLU A 69 -9.40 0.01 11.66
CA GLU A 69 -8.64 1.06 12.34
C GLU A 69 -8.67 2.40 11.57
N ILE A 70 -8.57 2.36 10.24
CA ILE A 70 -8.70 3.55 9.39
C ILE A 70 -10.10 4.18 9.58
N PHE A 71 -11.16 3.37 9.48
CA PHE A 71 -12.54 3.82 9.70
C PHE A 71 -12.74 4.40 11.09
N SER A 72 -12.21 3.75 12.15
CA SER A 72 -12.30 4.22 13.52
C SER A 72 -11.67 5.60 13.70
N ARG A 73 -10.48 5.82 13.12
CA ARG A 73 -9.78 7.12 13.16
C ARG A 73 -10.55 8.20 12.40
N LEU A 74 -11.12 7.87 11.23
CA LEU A 74 -11.95 8.79 10.46
C LEU A 74 -13.22 9.18 11.21
N LEU A 75 -13.93 8.21 11.77
CA LEU A 75 -15.09 8.42 12.64
C LEU A 75 -14.76 9.33 13.83
N HIS A 76 -13.60 9.12 14.45
CA HIS A 76 -13.17 9.96 15.56
C HIS A 76 -12.94 11.42 15.14
N LYS A 77 -12.39 11.67 13.95
CA LYS A 77 -12.22 13.02 13.39
C LYS A 77 -13.57 13.66 13.07
N VAL A 78 -14.49 12.91 12.45
CA VAL A 78 -15.86 13.38 12.14
C VAL A 78 -16.64 13.74 13.40
N ARG A 79 -16.56 12.91 14.45
CA ARG A 79 -17.22 13.17 15.74
C ARG A 79 -16.77 14.47 16.40
N ARG A 80 -15.52 14.87 16.19
CA ARG A 80 -14.94 16.12 16.72
C ARG A 80 -15.20 17.33 15.82
N ALA A 81 -15.55 17.12 14.55
CA ALA A 81 -15.91 18.19 13.63
C ALA A 81 -17.30 18.77 13.96
N LYS A 82 -17.53 20.04 13.63
CA LYS A 82 -18.81 20.75 13.81
C LYS A 82 -19.15 21.58 12.57
N GLY A 83 -20.44 21.85 12.38
CA GLY A 83 -20.97 22.66 11.28
C GLY A 83 -20.61 22.10 9.90
N GLU A 84 -20.40 22.98 8.93
CA GLU A 84 -20.11 22.65 7.53
C GLU A 84 -18.90 21.72 7.35
N ARG A 85 -17.91 21.79 8.26
CA ARG A 85 -16.75 20.88 8.23
C ARG A 85 -17.16 19.44 8.48
N LYS A 86 -18.11 19.22 9.40
CA LYS A 86 -18.63 17.87 9.69
C LYS A 86 -19.41 17.33 8.50
N GLU A 87 -20.28 18.15 7.92
CA GLU A 87 -21.09 17.78 6.75
C GLU A 87 -20.21 17.42 5.55
N ARG A 88 -19.16 18.20 5.28
CA ARG A 88 -18.20 17.91 4.22
C ARG A 88 -17.47 16.58 4.44
N MET A 89 -16.98 16.36 5.66
CA MET A 89 -16.29 15.11 5.98
C MET A 89 -17.19 13.88 5.93
N LEU A 90 -18.49 14.03 6.27
CA LEU A 90 -19.47 12.96 6.12
C LEU A 90 -19.68 12.62 4.65
N LYS A 91 -19.85 13.64 3.81
CA LYS A 91 -20.03 13.46 2.36
C LYS A 91 -18.82 12.79 1.71
N GLU A 92 -17.60 13.22 2.04
CA GLU A 92 -16.37 12.58 1.55
C GLU A 92 -16.28 11.10 1.99
N LEU A 93 -16.73 10.77 3.21
CA LEU A 93 -16.78 9.39 3.70
C LEU A 93 -17.81 8.54 2.95
N GLU A 94 -18.98 9.09 2.64
CA GLU A 94 -20.01 8.41 1.85
C GLU A 94 -19.53 8.11 0.43
N GLU A 95 -18.86 9.07 -0.22
CA GLU A 95 -18.29 8.89 -1.57
C GLU A 95 -17.21 7.79 -1.59
N ILE A 96 -16.32 7.76 -0.58
CA ILE A 96 -15.31 6.71 -0.44
C ILE A 96 -15.97 5.33 -0.24
N LEU A 97 -17.01 5.25 0.60
CA LEU A 97 -17.74 4.00 0.85
C LEU A 97 -18.44 3.48 -0.42
N GLU A 98 -19.07 4.36 -1.21
CA GLU A 98 -19.68 3.99 -2.49
C GLU A 98 -18.65 3.47 -3.49
N GLU A 99 -17.49 4.13 -3.63
CA GLU A 99 -16.43 3.66 -4.52
C GLU A 99 -15.88 2.30 -4.10
N MET A 100 -15.69 2.08 -2.80
CA MET A 100 -15.26 0.79 -2.27
C MET A 100 -16.30 -0.30 -2.56
N HIS A 101 -17.59 -0.01 -2.37
CA HIS A 101 -18.65 -0.97 -2.63
C HIS A 101 -18.73 -1.38 -4.10
N LYS A 102 -18.60 -0.43 -5.02
CA LYS A 102 -18.56 -0.71 -6.48
C LYS A 102 -17.38 -1.62 -6.84
N LYS A 103 -16.18 -1.30 -6.35
CA LYS A 103 -14.97 -2.08 -6.65
C LYS A 103 -15.02 -3.50 -6.10
N LEU A 104 -15.75 -3.75 -5.01
CA LEU A 104 -15.93 -5.09 -4.45
C LEU A 104 -16.98 -5.93 -5.19
N GLN A 105 -17.89 -5.31 -5.94
CA GLN A 105 -18.89 -6.01 -6.77
C GLN A 105 -18.35 -6.39 -8.15
N ASP A 106 -17.28 -5.74 -8.61
CA ASP A 106 -16.63 -5.97 -9.91
C ASP A 106 -15.51 -7.03 -9.87
N VAL A 107 -15.32 -7.72 -8.73
CA VAL A 107 -14.37 -8.82 -8.51
C VAL A 107 -15.12 -10.13 -8.37
#